data_AF-A0A177JNG0-F1
#
_entry.id   AF-A0A177JNG0-F1
#
_cell.length_a   1.000
_cell.length_b   1.000
_cell.length_c   1.000
_cell.angle_alpha   90.00
_cell.angle_beta   90.00
_cell.angle_gamma   90.00
#
_symmetry.space_group_name_H-M   'P 1'
#
loop_
_entity.id
_entity.type
_entity.pdbx_description
1 polymer ?
#
loop_
_entity_poly.entity_id
_entity_poly.type
_entity_poly.pdbx_seq_one_letter_code
_entity_poly.pdbx_strand_id
1 'polypeptide(L)'
;MSAKADTIMDGLTVRTQEIMDKQTEAATTMLAGANPHQDDAWLWVLMVEAHKAGIDPIYAKTAYLKGDIEAVDVEDRITRLTGAIIYAGEWSIKRGIAL
;
A
#
# COMPACT_ATOMS: atom_id res chain seq x y z
N MET A 1 -14.32 9.11 -9.67
CA MET A 1 -13.42 9.14 -8.48
C MET A 1 -13.29 10.57 -8.01
N SER A 2 -13.12 10.81 -6.70
CA SER A 2 -13.13 12.18 -6.14
C SER A 2 -11.72 12.78 -6.10
N ALA A 3 -11.59 14.11 -6.23
CA ALA A 3 -10.30 14.80 -6.18
C ALA A 3 -9.53 14.56 -4.86
N LYS A 4 -10.25 14.28 -3.78
CA LYS A 4 -9.67 13.92 -2.48
C LYS A 4 -9.00 12.54 -2.53
N ALA A 5 -9.64 11.55 -3.13
CA ALA A 5 -9.08 10.22 -3.31
C ALA A 5 -7.83 10.26 -4.21
N ASP A 6 -7.87 11.07 -5.27
CA ASP A 6 -6.72 11.28 -6.17
C ASP A 6 -5.54 11.92 -5.42
N THR A 7 -5.79 12.91 -4.55
CA THR A 7 -4.73 13.55 -3.73
C THR A 7 -4.09 12.58 -2.75
N ILE A 8 -4.89 11.67 -2.17
CA ILE A 8 -4.38 10.61 -1.29
C ILE A 8 -3.51 9.64 -2.09
N MET A 9 -3.94 9.25 -3.29
CA MET A 9 -3.12 8.39 -4.16
C MET A 9 -1.83 9.04 -4.61
N ASP A 10 -1.85 10.33 -4.94
CA ASP A 10 -0.61 11.06 -5.24
C ASP A 10 0.40 10.94 -4.08
N GLY A 11 -0.06 11.11 -2.84
CA GLY A 11 0.76 10.92 -1.64
C GLY A 11 1.19 9.46 -1.40
N LEU A 12 0.33 8.48 -1.70
CA LEU A 12 0.68 7.05 -1.60
C LEU A 12 1.71 6.66 -2.67
N THR A 13 1.61 7.22 -3.87
CA THR A 13 2.56 7.01 -4.97
C THR A 13 3.93 7.52 -4.57
N VAL A 14 4.06 8.73 -4.04
CA VAL A 14 5.34 9.27 -3.55
C VAL A 14 5.97 8.40 -2.46
N ARG A 15 5.15 7.77 -1.61
CA ARG A 15 5.64 6.87 -0.54
C ARG A 15 5.98 5.46 -1.01
N THR A 16 5.73 5.12 -2.28
CA THR A 16 5.96 3.77 -2.81
C THR A 16 7.44 3.38 -2.72
N GLN A 17 8.35 4.28 -3.09
CA GLN A 17 9.79 4.01 -3.03
C GLN A 17 10.25 3.79 -1.58
N GLU A 18 9.79 4.61 -0.64
CA GLU A 18 10.09 4.44 0.79
C GLU A 18 9.62 3.08 1.32
N ILE A 19 8.46 2.60 0.87
CA ILE A 19 7.91 1.30 1.27
C ILE A 19 8.74 0.18 0.68
N MET A 20 9.13 0.27 -0.59
CA MET A 20 9.99 -0.73 -1.22
C MET A 20 11.35 -0.81 -0.52
N ASP A 21 12.00 0.33 -0.28
CA ASP A 21 13.29 0.40 0.39
C ASP A 21 13.24 -0.27 1.77
N LYS A 22 12.22 0.07 2.58
CA LYS A 22 12.00 -0.49 3.93
C LYS A 22 11.62 -1.98 3.92
N GLN A 23 10.94 -2.46 2.88
CA GLN A 23 10.61 -3.89 2.72
C GLN A 23 11.87 -4.71 2.39
N THR A 24 12.77 -4.19 1.56
CA THR A 24 14.05 -4.86 1.27
C THR A 24 14.95 -4.97 2.50
N GLU A 25 14.95 -3.97 3.40
CA GLU A 25 15.66 -4.06 4.69
C GLU A 25 15.05 -5.12 5.63
N ALA A 26 13.72 -5.32 5.55
CA ALA A 26 13.01 -6.33 6.33
C ALA A 26 13.26 -7.78 5.83
N ALA A 27 13.54 -7.98 4.55
CA ALA A 27 13.89 -9.30 4.00
C ALA A 27 15.18 -9.88 4.65
N THR A 28 16.11 -9.01 5.06
CA THR A 28 17.29 -9.41 5.86
C THR A 28 16.99 -9.75 7.33
N THR A 29 15.76 -9.49 7.82
CA THR A 29 15.33 -9.75 9.21
C THR A 29 14.14 -10.71 9.33
N MET A 30 13.84 -11.49 8.29
CA MET A 30 12.72 -12.47 8.19
C MET A 30 12.56 -13.48 9.36
N LEU A 31 13.48 -13.54 10.32
CA LEU A 31 13.39 -14.35 11.53
C LEU A 31 12.74 -13.63 12.74
N ALA A 32 12.44 -12.33 12.66
CA ALA A 32 11.80 -11.57 13.74
C ALA A 32 10.35 -11.21 13.36
N GLY A 33 9.38 -11.77 14.09
CA GLY A 33 7.95 -11.62 13.83
C GLY A 33 7.44 -10.18 13.78
N ALA A 34 6.28 -10.00 13.14
CA ALA A 34 5.47 -8.77 13.05
C ALA A 34 6.32 -7.49 12.97
N ASN A 35 7.11 -7.38 11.91
CA ASN A 35 7.87 -6.18 11.64
C ASN A 35 6.89 -5.02 11.32
N PRO A 36 6.90 -3.89 12.05
CA PRO A 36 6.04 -2.73 11.79
C PRO A 36 6.06 -2.26 10.32
N HIS A 37 7.16 -2.51 9.61
CA HIS A 37 7.27 -2.17 8.18
C HIS A 37 6.38 -3.04 7.28
N GLN A 38 6.14 -4.30 7.63
CA GLN A 38 5.21 -5.18 6.91
C GLN A 38 3.75 -4.74 7.09
N ASP A 39 3.40 -4.25 8.28
CA ASP A 39 2.08 -3.70 8.56
C ASP A 39 1.85 -2.37 7.83
N ASP A 40 2.88 -1.52 7.74
CA ASP A 40 2.83 -0.29 6.93
C ASP A 40 2.67 -0.58 5.43
N ALA A 41 3.44 -1.53 4.90
CA ALA A 41 3.31 -1.96 3.50
C ALA A 41 1.93 -2.57 3.24
N TRP A 42 1.43 -3.36 4.19
CA TRP A 42 0.11 -3.98 4.07
C TRP A 42 -1.02 -2.95 4.10
N LEU A 43 -0.96 -1.98 5.01
CA LEU A 43 -1.89 -0.85 5.03
C LEU A 43 -1.86 -0.09 3.70
N TRP A 44 -0.68 0.16 3.14
CA TRP A 44 -0.55 0.82 1.85
C TRP A 44 -1.21 0.02 0.72
N VAL A 45 -1.01 -1.29 0.65
CA VAL A 45 -1.66 -2.18 -0.33
C VAL A 45 -3.17 -2.06 -0.26
N LEU A 46 -3.74 -2.13 0.95
CA LEU A 46 -5.19 -2.02 1.17
C LEU A 46 -5.74 -0.67 0.70
N MET A 47 -5.00 0.40 0.92
CA MET A 47 -5.37 1.75 0.47
C MET A 47 -5.35 1.87 -1.06
N VAL A 48 -4.34 1.30 -1.73
CA VAL A 48 -4.24 1.27 -3.19
C VAL A 48 -5.37 0.45 -3.82
N GLU A 49 -5.69 -0.71 -3.24
CA GLU A 49 -6.77 -1.56 -3.75
C GLU A 49 -8.15 -0.93 -3.55
N ALA A 50 -8.39 -0.26 -2.42
CA ALA A 50 -9.61 0.51 -2.21
C ALA A 50 -9.77 1.59 -3.28
N HIS A 51 -8.68 2.31 -3.59
CA HIS A 51 -8.70 3.28 -4.68
C HIS A 51 -9.01 2.63 -6.04
N LYS A 52 -8.36 1.50 -6.35
CA LYS A 52 -8.58 0.76 -7.60
C LYS A 52 -10.05 0.29 -7.73
N ALA A 53 -10.71 0.00 -6.61
CA ALA A 53 -12.14 -0.31 -6.53
C ALA A 53 -13.07 0.92 -6.56
N GLY A 54 -12.53 2.14 -6.63
CA GLY A 54 -13.29 3.39 -6.63
C GLY A 54 -13.74 3.85 -5.24
N ILE A 55 -13.17 3.28 -4.18
CA ILE A 55 -13.46 3.60 -2.77
C ILE A 55 -12.41 4.60 -2.26
N ASP A 56 -12.81 5.52 -1.37
CA ASP A 56 -11.86 6.43 -0.72
C ASP A 56 -10.86 5.61 0.15
N PRO A 57 -9.54 5.72 -0.09
CA PRO A 57 -8.53 4.96 0.65
C PRO A 57 -8.56 5.17 2.17
N ILE A 58 -9.14 6.28 2.65
CA ILE A 58 -9.33 6.52 4.09
C ILE A 58 -10.20 5.45 4.74
N TYR A 59 -11.17 4.88 4.02
CA TYR A 59 -12.01 3.81 4.55
C TYR A 59 -11.19 2.55 4.82
N ALA A 60 -10.30 2.17 3.90
CA ALA A 60 -9.39 1.04 4.10
C ALA A 60 -8.46 1.27 5.30
N LYS A 61 -7.90 2.48 5.43
CA LYS A 61 -7.08 2.84 6.61
C LYS A 61 -7.87 2.74 7.91
N THR A 62 -9.12 3.19 7.91
CA THR A 62 -9.96 3.16 9.11
C THR A 62 -10.32 1.72 9.50
N ALA A 63 -10.66 0.88 8.53
CA ALA A 63 -10.93 -0.54 8.77
C ALA A 63 -9.69 -1.26 9.32
N TYR A 64 -8.51 -0.99 8.75
CA TYR A 64 -7.25 -1.56 9.23
C TYR A 64 -6.97 -1.20 10.69
N LEU A 65 -7.07 0.09 11.05
CA LEU A 65 -6.82 0.57 12.42
C LEU A 65 -7.82 0.05 13.46
N LYS A 66 -9.03 -0.33 13.03
CA LYS A 66 -10.04 -0.94 13.89
C LYS A 66 -9.88 -2.46 14.04
N GLY A 67 -9.00 -3.08 13.26
CA GLY A 67 -8.90 -4.54 13.19
C GLY A 67 -10.04 -5.18 12.39
N ASP A 68 -10.77 -4.41 11.59
CA ASP A 68 -11.88 -4.89 10.75
C ASP A 68 -11.40 -5.53 9.44
N ILE A 69 -10.14 -5.98 9.39
CA ILE A 69 -9.52 -6.59 8.22
C ILE A 69 -9.09 -8.01 8.58
N GLU A 70 -9.55 -8.96 7.76
CA GLU A 70 -9.23 -10.37 7.93
C GLU A 70 -7.72 -10.61 7.84
N ALA A 71 -7.24 -11.56 8.63
CA ALA A 71 -5.85 -11.98 8.56
C ALA A 71 -5.60 -12.65 7.20
N VAL A 72 -4.64 -12.11 6.45
CA VAL A 72 -4.19 -12.63 5.16
C VAL A 72 -2.79 -13.23 5.32
N ASP A 73 -2.55 -14.36 4.66
CA ASP A 73 -1.26 -15.04 4.67
C ASP A 73 -0.18 -14.21 3.95
N VAL A 74 1.08 -14.44 4.32
CA VAL A 74 2.23 -13.67 3.82
C VAL A 74 2.38 -13.78 2.30
N GLU A 75 2.15 -14.96 1.72
CA GLU A 75 2.24 -15.18 0.26
C GLU A 75 1.22 -14.32 -0.50
N ASP A 76 -0.02 -14.27 0.00
CA ASP A 76 -1.08 -13.43 -0.56
C ASP A 76 -0.76 -11.94 -0.40
N ARG A 77 -0.18 -11.53 0.74
CA ARG A 77 0.25 -10.15 0.96
C ARG A 77 1.31 -9.72 -0.06
N ILE A 78 2.29 -10.59 -0.35
CA ILE A 78 3.36 -10.33 -1.32
C ILE A 78 2.77 -10.17 -2.72
N THR A 79 1.85 -11.06 -3.12
CA THR A 79 1.22 -11.00 -4.44
C THR A 79 0.43 -9.71 -4.64
N ARG A 80 -0.31 -9.28 -3.60
CA ARG A 80 -1.06 -8.02 -3.62
C ARG A 80 -0.15 -6.79 -3.60
N LEU A 81 1.00 -6.87 -2.93
CA LEU A 81 2.01 -5.81 -2.95
C LEU A 81 2.53 -5.53 -4.37
N THR A 82 2.86 -6.57 -5.14
CA THR A 82 3.29 -6.41 -6.53
C THR A 82 2.23 -5.70 -7.38
N GLY A 83 0.96 -6.10 -7.25
CA GLY A 83 -0.15 -5.47 -7.97
C GLY A 83 -0.34 -4.00 -7.60
N ALA A 84 -0.18 -3.65 -6.33
CA ALA A 84 -0.29 -2.27 -5.85
C ALA A 84 0.87 -1.39 -6.35
N ILE A 85 2.11 -1.92 -6.42
CA ILE A 85 3.28 -1.21 -6.98
C ILE A 85 3.07 -0.89 -8.46
N ILE A 86 2.63 -1.86 -9.26
CA ILE A 86 2.34 -1.65 -10.69
C ILE A 86 1.30 -0.53 -10.86
N TYR A 87 0.21 -0.60 -10.10
CA TYR A 87 -0.84 0.41 -10.15
C TYR A 87 -0.33 1.82 -9.76
N ALA A 88 0.50 1.92 -8.72
CA ALA A 88 1.09 3.18 -8.30
C ALA A 88 2.05 3.76 -9.37
N GLY A 89 2.79 2.90 -10.08
CA GLY A 89 3.63 3.30 -11.21
C GLY A 89 2.82 3.82 -12.41
N GLU A 90 1.74 3.13 -12.77
CA GLU A 90 0.82 3.60 -13.81
C GLU A 90 0.19 4.95 -13.43
N TRP A 91 -0.18 5.11 -12.16
CA TRP A 91 -0.71 6.36 -11.62
C TRP A 91 0.29 7.51 -11.71
N SER A 92 1.54 7.26 -11.27
CA SER A 92 2.67 8.20 -11.37
C SER A 92 2.84 8.72 -12.80
N ILE A 93 2.89 7.81 -13.78
CA ILE A 93 3.04 8.16 -15.20
C ILE A 93 1.87 9.02 -15.68
N LYS A 94 0.64 8.64 -15.34
CA LYS A 94 -0.58 9.37 -15.74
C LYS A 94 -0.63 10.79 -15.17
N ARG A 95 -0.12 10.98 -13.95
CA ARG A 95 -0.21 12.25 -13.21
C ARG A 95 1.05 13.12 -13.32
N GLY A 96 2.15 12.58 -13.84
CA GLY A 96 3.44 13.27 -13.90
C GLY A 96 4.12 13.40 -12.53
N ILE A 97 3.90 12.44 -11.63
CA ILE A 97 4.44 12.44 -10.26
C ILE A 97 5.66 11.53 -10.21
N ALA A 98 6.79 11.99 -9.69
CA ALA A 98 7.97 11.14 -9.53
C ALA A 98 7.75 10.08 -8.43
N LEU A 99 8.17 8.85 -8.70
CA LEU A 99 8.34 7.79 -7.71
C LEU A 99 9.61 8.01 -6.89
#